data_AF-A0A6N6K907-F1
#
_entry.id   AF-A0A6N6K907-F1
#
_cell.length_a   1.000
_cell.length_b   1.000
_cell.length_c   1.000
_cell.angle_alpha   90.00
_cell.angle_beta   90.00
_cell.angle_gamma   90.00
#
_symmetry.space_group_name_H-M   'P 1'
#
loop_
_entity.id
_entity.type
_entity.pdbx_description
1 polymer ?
#
loop_
_entity_poly.entity_id
_entity_poly.type
_entity_poly.pdbx_seq_one_letter_code
_entity_poly.pdbx_strand_id
1 'polypeptide(L)'
;MNMLYSISFFAALVLLAVWFFNKNNTRVIKFIPSLLGLSLMAYAGSVVFASADIPDKLWTAFRDMMVLGGASAAFLFFSRSKMTFLPVLLVSLLLYMWYNGNIMSHTFDSKAADIPVADEAELLVEINENNSIADLKEIMDKYGLEVGRAFYPEDEAATELDDYYTVNIPESLEHKRAEITKALKKSGFIDWVEVNEEINIDPMPAKKLPEVNKKFRLNDPGVQHLWGFEAMNMDQLYTYLEKNKIKPKKKALVAILDTGVDAEHEDLKGNFKSIEDQYNNDPQGHGTHCAGIAGAVSNNNKGTASYSRDNSFYQVSSIKVLNANGMGTQQSIVSGMLKAADKGADVISLSLGGPSNQSRQRAYKKAVAYANKKGAIVVVAAGNSNRNAKNYSPANAPGVIAVSAVDNTLNRAVFSNYVQDIDMGIAAPGVNIYSTIPGSKYASYNGTSMATPYVSGLVGLMKSIKPELTTKEAYKLLKNNGINTKTTKYTGKFIQPAKTVEALTK
;
A
#
# COMPACT_ATOMS: atom_id res chain seq x y z
N MET A 1 -15.38 -5.77 15.23
CA MET A 1 -16.34 -6.50 14.38
C MET A 1 -16.50 -7.96 14.80
N ASN A 2 -15.40 -8.66 15.15
CA ASN A 2 -15.40 -10.08 15.54
C ASN A 2 -16.31 -10.40 16.74
N MET A 3 -16.42 -9.48 17.71
CA MET A 3 -17.30 -9.68 18.87
C MET A 3 -18.79 -9.76 18.49
N LEU A 4 -19.29 -8.89 17.60
CA LEU A 4 -20.69 -8.93 17.15
C LEU A 4 -20.98 -10.20 16.33
N TYR A 5 -20.02 -10.63 15.51
CA TYR A 5 -20.08 -11.84 14.71
C TYR A 5 -20.23 -13.10 15.57
N SER A 6 -19.35 -13.30 16.57
CA SER A 6 -19.45 -14.45 17.48
C SER A 6 -20.71 -14.40 18.37
N ILE A 7 -21.07 -13.23 18.92
CA ILE A 7 -22.23 -13.10 19.81
C ILE A 7 -23.54 -13.37 19.07
N SER A 8 -23.69 -12.86 17.85
CA SER A 8 -24.91 -13.06 17.07
C SER A 8 -25.09 -14.52 16.62
N PHE A 9 -23.99 -15.21 16.29
CA PHE A 9 -24.00 -16.65 16.04
C PHE A 9 -24.39 -17.46 17.28
N PHE A 10 -23.79 -17.14 18.43
CA PHE A 10 -24.13 -17.78 19.70
C PHE A 10 -25.59 -17.61 20.08
N ALA A 11 -26.11 -16.39 19.91
CA ALA A 11 -27.52 -16.09 20.16
C ALA A 11 -28.42 -16.96 19.27
N ALA A 12 -28.09 -17.13 17.99
CA ALA A 12 -28.83 -18.00 17.09
C ALA A 12 -28.81 -19.48 17.56
N LEU A 13 -27.64 -19.99 17.97
CA LEU A 13 -27.50 -21.36 18.48
C LEU A 13 -28.34 -21.59 19.75
N VAL A 14 -28.31 -20.66 20.70
CA VAL A 14 -29.09 -20.74 21.95
C VAL A 14 -30.59 -20.66 21.65
N LEU A 15 -31.02 -19.76 20.77
CA LEU A 15 -32.43 -19.63 20.39
C LEU A 15 -32.96 -20.89 19.68
N LEU A 16 -32.14 -21.55 18.86
CA LEU A 16 -32.47 -22.86 18.29
C LEU A 16 -32.65 -23.92 19.38
N ALA A 17 -31.74 -23.99 20.36
CA ALA A 17 -31.86 -24.92 21.48
C ALA A 17 -33.14 -24.66 22.30
N VAL A 18 -33.43 -23.39 22.61
CA VAL A 18 -34.64 -22.98 23.35
C VAL A 18 -35.90 -23.35 22.59
N TRP A 19 -35.93 -23.17 21.26
CA TRP A 19 -37.04 -23.61 20.41
C TRP A 19 -37.28 -25.11 20.57
N PHE A 20 -36.27 -25.95 20.30
CA PHE A 20 -36.44 -27.40 20.30
C PHE A 20 -36.75 -27.97 21.69
N PHE A 21 -36.19 -27.39 22.76
CA PHE A 21 -36.49 -27.80 24.13
C PHE A 21 -37.94 -27.49 24.54
N ASN A 22 -38.50 -26.39 24.01
CA ASN A 22 -39.83 -25.89 24.36
C ASN A 22 -40.87 -26.09 23.24
N LYS A 23 -40.66 -27.02 22.30
CA LYS A 23 -41.54 -27.20 21.13
C LYS A 23 -43.03 -27.38 21.46
N ASN A 24 -43.35 -27.86 22.67
CA ASN A 24 -44.73 -28.06 23.15
C ASN A 24 -45.28 -26.88 23.99
N ASN A 25 -44.49 -25.83 24.25
CA ASN A 25 -44.87 -24.67 25.06
C ASN A 25 -45.11 -23.44 24.16
N THR A 26 -46.37 -23.28 23.74
CA THR A 26 -46.83 -22.25 22.79
C THR A 26 -46.58 -20.81 23.24
N ARG A 27 -46.50 -20.54 24.55
CA ARG A 27 -46.17 -19.20 25.06
C ARG A 27 -44.70 -18.83 24.82
N VAL A 28 -43.79 -19.78 25.00
CA VAL A 28 -42.35 -19.56 24.86
C VAL A 28 -41.96 -19.46 23.39
N ILE A 29 -42.45 -20.37 22.55
CA ILE A 29 -42.05 -20.44 21.14
C ILE A 29 -42.58 -19.28 20.28
N LYS A 30 -43.58 -18.51 20.75
CA LYS A 30 -44.19 -17.41 19.98
C LYS A 30 -43.17 -16.32 19.59
N PHE A 31 -42.17 -16.06 20.42
CA PHE A 31 -41.21 -14.97 20.23
C PHE A 31 -39.84 -15.42 19.71
N ILE A 32 -39.56 -16.72 19.76
CA ILE A 32 -38.25 -17.29 19.38
C ILE A 32 -37.93 -17.10 17.88
N PRO A 33 -38.87 -17.28 16.92
CA PRO A 33 -38.57 -17.07 15.50
C PRO A 33 -38.11 -15.65 15.18
N SER A 34 -38.74 -14.63 15.79
CA SER A 34 -38.37 -13.23 15.58
C SER A 34 -36.99 -12.91 16.14
N LEU A 35 -36.69 -13.40 17.35
CA LEU A 35 -35.36 -13.23 17.95
C LEU A 35 -34.29 -13.98 17.16
N LEU A 36 -34.60 -15.17 16.65
CA LEU A 36 -33.69 -15.95 15.82
C LEU A 36 -33.41 -15.20 14.50
N GLY A 37 -34.45 -14.66 13.86
CA GLY A 37 -34.31 -13.81 12.68
C GLY A 37 -33.40 -12.60 12.92
N LEU A 38 -33.61 -11.88 14.03
CA LEU A 38 -32.75 -10.76 14.42
C LEU A 38 -31.29 -11.17 14.64
N SER A 39 -31.06 -12.29 15.32
CA SER A 39 -29.70 -12.81 15.54
C SER A 39 -29.01 -13.20 14.23
N LEU A 40 -29.74 -13.83 13.30
CA LEU A 40 -29.22 -14.19 11.98
C LEU A 40 -28.98 -12.97 11.09
N MET A 41 -29.82 -11.94 11.18
CA MET A 41 -29.59 -10.66 10.49
C MET A 41 -28.36 -9.93 11.04
N ALA A 42 -28.19 -9.88 12.36
CA ALA A 42 -27.01 -9.30 12.99
C ALA A 42 -25.72 -10.06 12.59
N TYR A 43 -25.80 -11.40 12.55
CA TYR A 43 -24.74 -12.27 12.05
C TYR A 43 -24.42 -11.96 10.58
N ALA A 44 -25.43 -11.98 9.70
CA ALA A 44 -25.24 -11.71 8.28
C ALA A 44 -24.64 -10.31 8.05
N GLY A 45 -25.14 -9.30 8.75
CA GLY A 45 -24.58 -7.95 8.73
C GLY A 45 -23.11 -7.94 9.13
N SER A 46 -22.75 -8.64 10.22
CA SER A 46 -21.35 -8.71 10.67
C SER A 46 -20.40 -9.34 9.65
N VAL A 47 -20.85 -10.36 8.90
CA VAL A 47 -20.08 -11.00 7.82
C VAL A 47 -20.00 -10.09 6.59
N VAL A 48 -21.09 -9.45 6.21
CA VAL A 48 -21.14 -8.54 5.05
C VAL A 48 -20.17 -7.36 5.24
N PHE A 49 -20.19 -6.75 6.42
CA PHE A 49 -19.33 -5.63 6.74
C PHE A 49 -17.91 -6.03 7.11
N ALA A 50 -17.61 -7.32 7.32
CA ALA A 50 -16.28 -7.83 7.60
C ALA A 50 -15.22 -7.36 6.59
N SER A 51 -14.01 -7.10 7.06
CA SER A 51 -12.87 -6.68 6.24
C SER A 51 -12.18 -7.87 5.54
N ALA A 52 -12.96 -8.70 4.85
CA ALA A 52 -12.52 -9.88 4.09
C ALA A 52 -13.05 -9.84 2.65
N ASP A 53 -12.47 -10.64 1.77
CA ASP A 53 -12.90 -10.70 0.37
C ASP A 53 -14.18 -11.52 0.20
N ILE A 54 -14.88 -11.33 -0.93
CA ILE A 54 -16.19 -11.95 -1.17
C ILE A 54 -16.14 -13.48 -1.08
N PRO A 55 -15.14 -14.18 -1.65
CA PRO A 55 -15.03 -15.64 -1.52
C PRO A 55 -14.91 -16.10 -0.06
N ASP A 56 -14.08 -15.43 0.73
CA ASP A 56 -13.90 -15.74 2.16
C ASP A 56 -15.17 -15.51 2.96
N LYS A 57 -15.91 -14.44 2.65
CA LYS A 57 -17.21 -14.15 3.28
C LYS A 57 -18.24 -15.22 2.95
N LEU A 58 -18.33 -15.64 1.70
CA LEU A 58 -19.24 -16.70 1.27
C LEU A 58 -18.89 -18.04 1.91
N TRP A 59 -17.61 -18.38 1.94
CA TRP A 59 -17.13 -19.60 2.60
C TRP A 59 -17.40 -19.58 4.11
N THR A 60 -17.13 -18.45 4.76
CA THR A 60 -17.43 -18.24 6.18
C THR A 60 -18.91 -18.44 6.46
N ALA A 61 -19.78 -17.79 5.67
CA ALA A 61 -21.22 -17.94 5.80
C ALA A 61 -21.67 -19.39 5.62
N PHE A 62 -21.15 -20.07 4.61
CA PHE A 62 -21.47 -21.48 4.33
C PHE A 62 -21.06 -22.40 5.49
N ARG A 63 -19.80 -22.34 5.93
CA ARG A 63 -19.26 -23.09 7.07
C ARG A 63 -20.10 -22.92 8.33
N ASP A 64 -20.39 -21.67 8.69
CA ASP A 64 -21.14 -21.34 9.90
C ASP A 64 -22.59 -21.85 9.82
N MET A 65 -23.23 -21.76 8.65
CA MET A 65 -24.56 -22.33 8.45
C MET A 65 -24.56 -23.86 8.55
N MET A 66 -23.49 -24.55 8.10
CA MET A 66 -23.35 -26.00 8.32
C MET A 66 -23.28 -26.35 9.81
N VAL A 67 -22.55 -25.57 10.60
CA VAL A 67 -22.44 -25.78 12.06
C VAL A 67 -23.80 -25.59 12.73
N LEU A 68 -24.52 -24.51 12.43
CA LEU A 68 -25.89 -24.29 12.95
C LEU A 68 -26.87 -25.37 12.48
N GLY A 69 -26.76 -25.81 11.22
CA GLY A 69 -27.56 -26.88 10.65
C GLY A 69 -27.33 -28.22 11.35
N GLY A 70 -26.08 -28.58 11.61
CA GLY A 70 -25.72 -29.78 12.35
C GLY A 70 -26.24 -29.74 13.80
N ALA A 71 -26.08 -28.62 14.49
CA ALA A 71 -26.62 -28.43 15.83
C ALA A 71 -28.16 -28.52 15.84
N SER A 72 -28.83 -27.90 14.86
CA SER A 72 -30.29 -27.96 14.69
C SER A 72 -30.78 -29.39 14.46
N ALA A 73 -30.09 -30.17 13.62
CA ALA A 73 -30.42 -31.57 13.37
C ALA A 73 -30.28 -32.43 14.64
N ALA A 74 -29.21 -32.22 15.42
CA ALA A 74 -29.01 -32.89 16.71
C ALA A 74 -30.14 -32.51 17.70
N PHE A 75 -30.44 -31.22 17.83
CA PHE A 75 -31.54 -30.75 18.68
C PHE A 75 -32.88 -31.34 18.27
N LEU A 76 -33.19 -31.38 16.98
CA LEU A 76 -34.41 -32.01 16.47
C LEU A 76 -34.49 -33.49 16.87
N PHE A 77 -33.43 -34.26 16.63
CA PHE A 77 -33.38 -35.70 16.91
C PHE A 77 -33.58 -36.00 18.40
N PHE A 78 -32.91 -35.24 19.27
CA PHE A 78 -32.94 -35.46 20.73
C PHE A 78 -34.05 -34.67 21.46
N SER A 79 -34.84 -33.85 20.77
CA SER A 79 -35.97 -33.08 21.34
C SER A 79 -37.12 -33.94 21.85
N ARG A 80 -37.08 -35.25 21.65
CA ARG A 80 -38.14 -36.18 22.12
C ARG A 80 -38.13 -36.40 23.63
N SER A 81 -36.97 -36.27 24.27
CA SER A 81 -36.83 -36.39 25.73
C SER A 81 -35.93 -35.28 26.29
N LYS A 82 -36.39 -34.62 27.34
CA LYS A 82 -35.59 -33.59 28.03
C LYS A 82 -34.30 -34.17 28.64
N MET A 83 -34.34 -35.42 29.08
CA MET A 83 -33.16 -36.11 29.64
C MET A 83 -32.06 -36.33 28.60
N THR A 84 -32.42 -36.56 27.34
CA THR A 84 -31.45 -36.73 26.25
C THR A 84 -31.06 -35.41 25.60
N PHE A 85 -31.93 -34.41 25.66
CA PHE A 85 -31.67 -33.08 25.08
C PHE A 85 -30.60 -32.31 25.86
N LEU A 86 -30.62 -32.38 27.20
CA LEU A 86 -29.73 -31.57 28.04
C LEU A 86 -28.24 -31.92 27.85
N PRO A 87 -27.83 -33.20 27.79
CA PRO A 87 -26.45 -33.57 27.43
C PRO A 87 -26.04 -33.08 26.04
N VAL A 88 -26.94 -33.17 25.05
CA VAL A 88 -26.67 -32.71 23.68
C VAL A 88 -26.51 -31.19 23.63
N LEU A 89 -27.31 -30.45 24.38
CA LEU A 89 -27.13 -29.00 24.54
C LEU A 89 -25.76 -28.67 25.15
N LEU A 90 -25.35 -29.39 26.19
CA LEU A 90 -24.05 -29.18 26.83
C LEU A 90 -22.90 -29.46 25.85
N VAL A 91 -22.97 -30.55 25.09
CA VAL A 91 -21.99 -30.87 24.04
C VAL A 91 -21.97 -29.79 22.96
N SER A 92 -23.12 -29.34 22.46
CA SER A 92 -23.20 -28.26 21.46
C SER A 92 -22.62 -26.93 21.98
N LEU A 93 -22.79 -26.62 23.27
CA LEU A 93 -22.19 -25.44 23.90
C LEU A 93 -20.66 -25.57 24.04
N LEU A 94 -20.15 -26.75 24.42
CA LEU A 94 -18.71 -27.02 24.47
C LEU A 94 -18.08 -26.98 23.07
N LEU A 95 -18.75 -27.55 22.07
CA LEU A 95 -18.34 -27.47 20.67
C LEU A 95 -18.36 -26.02 20.18
N TYR A 96 -19.36 -25.22 20.55
CA TYR A 96 -19.37 -23.79 20.25
C TYR A 96 -18.20 -23.06 20.94
N MET A 97 -17.91 -23.33 22.21
CA MET A 97 -16.79 -22.70 22.91
C MET A 97 -15.46 -23.00 22.22
N TRP A 98 -15.26 -24.26 21.83
CA TRP A 98 -14.10 -24.67 21.03
C TRP A 98 -14.09 -24.00 19.66
N TYR A 99 -15.21 -24.02 18.94
CA TYR A 99 -15.35 -23.43 17.61
C TYR A 99 -15.13 -21.92 17.62
N ASN A 100 -15.63 -21.22 18.62
CA ASN A 100 -15.43 -19.79 18.78
C ASN A 100 -13.98 -19.46 19.13
N GLY A 101 -13.38 -20.20 20.06
CA GLY A 101 -12.00 -19.98 20.49
C GLY A 101 -10.95 -20.29 19.43
N ASN A 102 -11.21 -21.27 18.55
CA ASN A 102 -10.24 -21.71 17.55
C ASN A 102 -10.52 -21.19 16.13
N ILE A 103 -11.79 -20.88 15.80
CA ILE A 103 -12.20 -20.56 14.44
C ILE A 103 -12.88 -19.19 14.37
N MET A 104 -14.04 -18.98 15.01
CA MET A 104 -14.82 -17.74 14.77
C MET A 104 -14.11 -16.48 15.23
N SER A 105 -13.51 -16.48 16.42
CA SER A 105 -12.81 -15.30 16.95
C SER A 105 -11.66 -14.82 16.05
N HIS A 106 -11.06 -15.75 15.28
CA HIS A 106 -9.96 -15.52 14.34
C HIS A 106 -10.39 -15.42 12.87
N THR A 107 -11.68 -15.59 12.54
CA THR A 107 -12.15 -15.68 11.15
C THR A 107 -11.97 -14.36 10.38
N PHE A 108 -12.11 -13.22 11.06
CA PHE A 108 -11.81 -11.90 10.49
C PHE A 108 -10.79 -11.12 11.32
N ASP A 109 -10.08 -11.80 12.22
CA ASP A 109 -8.73 -11.33 12.48
C ASP A 109 -8.07 -11.27 11.12
N SER A 110 -7.33 -10.20 10.84
CA SER A 110 -6.50 -10.19 9.66
C SER A 110 -5.66 -11.45 9.75
N LYS A 111 -6.04 -12.52 9.02
CA LYS A 111 -5.05 -13.42 8.47
C LYS A 111 -4.00 -12.44 8.00
N ALA A 112 -2.78 -12.56 8.50
CA ALA A 112 -1.68 -12.23 7.63
C ALA A 112 -2.03 -13.02 6.38
N ALA A 113 -2.64 -12.36 5.39
CA ALA A 113 -2.78 -12.91 4.06
C ALA A 113 -1.40 -13.48 3.80
N ASP A 114 -1.29 -14.76 3.46
CA ASP A 114 0.00 -15.39 3.17
C ASP A 114 0.78 -14.39 2.32
N ILE A 115 1.72 -13.67 2.96
CA ILE A 115 2.36 -12.53 2.32
C ILE A 115 3.29 -13.20 1.35
N PRO A 116 3.18 -12.92 0.05
CA PRO A 116 4.15 -13.42 -0.91
C PRO A 116 5.56 -13.11 -0.38
N VAL A 117 6.39 -14.13 -0.28
CA VAL A 117 7.77 -14.00 0.20
C VAL A 117 8.65 -14.29 -0.99
N ALA A 118 9.79 -13.60 -1.06
CA ALA A 118 10.78 -13.85 -2.10
C ALA A 118 11.14 -15.35 -2.16
N ASP A 119 11.30 -15.87 -3.38
CA ASP A 119 11.73 -17.26 -3.62
C ASP A 119 13.18 -17.54 -3.21
N GLU A 120 13.97 -16.49 -3.04
CA GLU A 120 15.33 -16.51 -2.50
C GLU A 120 15.47 -15.38 -1.47
N ALA A 121 16.33 -15.57 -0.46
CA ALA A 121 16.55 -14.59 0.59
C ALA A 121 15.25 -14.23 1.35
N GLU A 122 14.56 -15.25 1.87
CA GLU A 122 13.22 -15.16 2.45
C GLU A 122 13.17 -14.30 3.72
N LEU A 123 14.30 -14.15 4.42
CA LEU A 123 14.39 -13.36 5.64
C LEU A 123 15.42 -12.22 5.51
N LEU A 124 15.09 -11.10 6.14
CA LEU A 124 15.98 -9.99 6.43
C LEU A 124 16.28 -10.00 7.93
N VAL A 125 17.55 -10.20 8.27
CA VAL A 125 18.03 -10.34 9.65
C VAL A 125 18.98 -9.20 9.96
N GLU A 126 18.69 -8.46 11.03
CA GLU A 126 19.58 -7.43 11.57
C GLU A 126 20.41 -8.03 12.71
N ILE A 127 21.72 -8.01 12.56
CA ILE A 127 22.67 -8.50 13.58
C ILE A 127 22.88 -7.39 14.63
N ASN A 128 23.10 -7.76 15.89
CA ASN A 128 23.48 -6.78 16.91
C ASN A 128 24.83 -6.11 16.57
N GLU A 129 25.01 -4.83 16.92
CA GLU A 129 26.25 -4.07 16.66
C GLU A 129 27.54 -4.74 17.20
N ASN A 130 27.44 -5.54 18.26
CA ASN A 130 28.59 -6.23 18.88
C ASN A 130 28.79 -7.67 18.37
N ASN A 131 27.98 -8.10 17.41
CA ASN A 131 27.99 -9.45 16.86
C ASN A 131 28.37 -9.42 15.38
N SER A 132 28.70 -10.60 14.86
CA SER A 132 28.99 -10.79 13.44
C SER A 132 28.21 -11.97 12.89
N ILE A 133 28.18 -12.08 11.56
CA ILE A 133 27.57 -13.24 10.91
C ILE A 133 28.20 -14.58 11.34
N ALA A 134 29.47 -14.57 11.77
CA ALA A 134 30.15 -15.76 12.27
C ALA A 134 29.50 -16.34 13.53
N ASP A 135 28.81 -15.52 14.33
CA ASP A 135 28.12 -15.96 15.54
C ASP A 135 26.87 -16.80 15.21
N LEU A 136 26.30 -16.63 14.01
CA LEU A 136 25.15 -17.41 13.54
C LEU A 136 25.55 -18.75 12.91
N LYS A 137 26.85 -19.07 12.81
CA LYS A 137 27.36 -20.24 12.10
C LYS A 137 26.70 -21.55 12.55
N GLU A 138 26.53 -21.77 13.85
CA GLU A 138 25.91 -23.02 14.35
C GLU A 138 24.47 -23.18 13.85
N ILE A 139 23.70 -22.09 13.81
CA ILE A 139 22.32 -22.09 13.31
C ILE A 139 22.31 -22.25 11.79
N MET A 140 23.23 -21.58 11.08
CA MET A 140 23.39 -21.69 9.64
C MET A 140 23.71 -23.13 9.24
N ASP A 141 24.71 -23.75 9.86
CA ASP A 141 25.12 -25.13 9.58
C ASP A 141 24.00 -26.13 9.92
N LYS A 142 23.28 -25.91 11.03
CA LYS A 142 22.16 -26.77 11.45
C LYS A 142 21.01 -26.81 10.44
N TYR A 143 20.68 -25.67 9.84
CA TYR A 143 19.54 -25.54 8.92
C TYR A 143 19.96 -25.35 7.45
N GLY A 144 21.26 -25.45 7.13
CA GLY A 144 21.78 -25.22 5.79
C GLY A 144 21.48 -23.84 5.23
N LEU A 145 21.49 -22.79 6.06
CA LEU A 145 21.09 -21.44 5.66
C LEU A 145 22.23 -20.76 4.88
N GLU A 146 21.90 -20.15 3.75
CA GLU A 146 22.84 -19.29 3.03
C GLU A 146 22.60 -17.84 3.46
N VAL A 147 23.67 -17.11 3.76
CA VAL A 147 23.56 -15.75 4.28
C VAL A 147 24.43 -14.79 3.48
N GLY A 148 23.87 -13.64 3.12
CA GLY A 148 24.55 -12.56 2.40
C GLY A 148 24.26 -11.21 3.02
N ARG A 149 25.11 -10.21 2.79
CA ARG A 149 24.81 -8.84 3.23
C ARG A 149 23.68 -8.26 2.39
N ALA A 150 22.66 -7.71 3.05
CA ALA A 150 21.43 -7.28 2.40
C ALA A 150 21.53 -5.89 1.76
N PHE A 151 22.19 -4.94 2.44
CA PHE A 151 22.23 -3.53 2.05
C PHE A 151 23.64 -2.95 2.13
N TYR A 152 23.88 -1.92 1.30
CA TYR A 152 25.18 -1.28 1.09
C TYR A 152 25.00 0.26 1.03
N PRO A 153 24.64 0.93 2.13
CA PRO A 153 24.54 2.39 2.16
C PRO A 153 25.93 3.03 1.95
N GLU A 154 26.03 4.12 1.19
CA GLU A 154 27.31 4.84 1.05
C GLU A 154 27.75 5.54 2.37
N ASP A 155 26.80 5.82 3.27
CA ASP A 155 27.03 6.45 4.58
C ASP A 155 26.50 5.56 5.72
N GLU A 156 27.29 4.54 6.07
CA GLU A 156 27.00 3.57 7.14
C GLU A 156 26.76 4.27 8.49
N ALA A 157 27.46 5.39 8.77
CA ALA A 157 27.24 6.18 9.99
C ALA A 157 25.85 6.85 10.06
N ALA A 158 25.11 6.89 8.95
CA ALA A 158 23.77 7.46 8.89
C ALA A 158 22.64 6.42 9.03
N THR A 159 22.94 5.13 9.01
CA THR A 159 21.94 4.07 9.17
C THR A 159 22.59 2.73 9.51
N GLU A 160 21.99 2.01 10.45
CA GLU A 160 22.25 0.60 10.76
C GLU A 160 21.58 -0.35 9.74
N LEU A 161 21.63 -0.02 8.45
CA LEU A 161 21.12 -0.92 7.38
C LEU A 161 22.23 -1.81 6.83
N ASP A 162 23.48 -1.42 7.01
CA ASP A 162 24.66 -2.23 6.81
C ASP A 162 24.72 -3.50 7.67
N ASP A 163 24.06 -3.50 8.83
CA ASP A 163 23.94 -4.65 9.74
C ASP A 163 22.89 -5.69 9.32
N TYR A 164 22.19 -5.46 8.20
CA TYR A 164 21.20 -6.39 7.68
C TYR A 164 21.81 -7.42 6.74
N TYR A 165 21.34 -8.66 6.89
CA TYR A 165 21.70 -9.81 6.09
C TYR A 165 20.45 -10.48 5.52
N THR A 166 20.55 -10.95 4.28
CA THR A 166 19.59 -11.85 3.66
C THR A 166 19.88 -13.26 4.13
N VAL A 167 18.86 -13.99 4.56
CA VAL A 167 18.97 -15.41 4.92
C VAL A 167 18.08 -16.21 3.98
N ASN A 168 18.71 -17.09 3.21
CA ASN A 168 18.09 -18.05 2.32
C ASN A 168 17.81 -19.36 3.06
N ILE A 169 16.59 -19.84 3.02
CA ILE A 169 16.15 -21.11 3.62
C ILE A 169 16.08 -22.14 2.49
N PRO A 170 16.74 -23.31 2.63
CA PRO A 170 16.61 -24.35 1.62
C PRO A 170 15.14 -24.74 1.39
N GLU A 171 14.73 -24.92 0.13
CA GLU A 171 13.34 -25.24 -0.24
C GLU A 171 12.76 -26.42 0.58
N SER A 172 13.58 -27.45 0.84
CA SER A 172 13.22 -28.60 1.66
C SER A 172 12.85 -28.26 3.12
N LEU A 173 13.28 -27.11 3.64
CA LEU A 173 13.11 -26.63 5.00
C LEU A 173 12.15 -25.43 5.12
N GLU A 174 11.52 -25.02 4.02
CA GLU A 174 10.56 -23.90 4.03
C GLU A 174 9.43 -24.06 5.03
N HIS A 175 8.91 -25.29 5.16
CA HIS A 175 7.90 -25.64 6.16
C HIS A 175 8.36 -25.41 7.62
N LYS A 176 9.67 -25.24 7.86
CA LYS A 176 10.27 -24.93 9.17
C LYS A 176 10.64 -23.47 9.35
N ARG A 177 10.27 -22.56 8.43
CA ARG A 177 10.60 -21.13 8.53
C ARG A 177 10.30 -20.51 9.89
N ALA A 178 9.12 -20.81 10.46
CA ALA A 178 8.76 -20.30 11.80
C ALA A 178 9.68 -20.83 12.92
N GLU A 179 10.15 -22.07 12.81
CA GLU A 179 11.13 -22.66 13.72
C GLU A 179 12.49 -21.98 13.58
N ILE A 180 12.96 -21.79 12.34
CA ILE A 180 14.24 -21.13 12.01
C ILE A 180 14.23 -19.70 12.52
N THR A 181 13.19 -18.91 12.23
CA THR A 181 13.01 -17.55 12.74
C THR A 181 13.03 -17.50 14.27
N LYS A 182 12.45 -18.50 14.94
CA LYS A 182 12.48 -18.59 16.40
C LYS A 182 13.87 -18.96 16.93
N ALA A 183 14.61 -19.82 16.23
CA ALA A 183 15.98 -20.17 16.58
C ALA A 183 16.91 -18.97 16.44
N LEU A 184 16.82 -18.24 15.32
CA LEU A 184 17.53 -16.97 15.10
C LEU A 184 17.25 -15.98 16.24
N LYS A 185 15.98 -15.71 16.57
CA LYS A 185 15.61 -14.80 17.68
C LYS A 185 16.13 -15.25 19.04
N LYS A 186 16.24 -16.55 19.28
CA LYS A 186 16.72 -17.11 20.56
C LYS A 186 18.24 -17.16 20.68
N SER A 187 18.98 -16.96 19.58
CA SER A 187 20.44 -16.98 19.58
C SER A 187 21.05 -15.90 20.50
N GLY A 188 20.34 -14.77 20.64
CA GLY A 188 20.87 -13.58 21.31
C GLY A 188 21.80 -12.73 20.44
N PHE A 189 22.06 -13.13 19.20
CA PHE A 189 22.99 -12.44 18.28
C PHE A 189 22.31 -11.48 17.29
N ILE A 190 20.98 -11.56 17.16
CA ILE A 190 20.20 -10.71 16.25
C ILE A 190 19.31 -9.76 17.03
N ASP A 191 19.18 -8.54 16.51
CA ASP A 191 18.27 -7.54 17.09
C ASP A 191 16.89 -7.63 16.41
N TRP A 192 16.86 -8.01 15.13
CA TRP A 192 15.62 -8.11 14.38
C TRP A 192 15.65 -9.19 13.32
N VAL A 193 14.46 -9.70 13.02
CA VAL A 193 14.23 -10.52 11.82
C VAL A 193 12.83 -10.25 11.30
N GLU A 194 12.76 -9.98 10.00
CA GLU A 194 11.54 -9.82 9.23
C GLU A 194 11.60 -10.63 7.95
N VAL A 195 10.44 -10.82 7.34
CA VAL A 195 10.31 -11.54 6.07
C VAL A 195 10.68 -10.58 4.95
N ASN A 196 11.41 -11.05 3.94
CA ASN A 196 11.63 -10.30 2.71
C ASN A 196 10.37 -10.36 1.85
N GLU A 197 9.45 -9.42 2.10
CA GLU A 197 8.13 -9.41 1.46
C GLU A 197 8.25 -9.18 -0.05
N GLU A 198 7.53 -9.97 -0.85
CA GLU A 198 7.37 -9.71 -2.27
C GLU A 198 6.22 -8.72 -2.52
N ILE A 199 6.49 -7.78 -3.41
CA ILE A 199 5.59 -6.74 -3.85
C ILE A 199 5.33 -6.94 -5.33
N ASN A 200 4.06 -7.02 -5.70
CA ASN A 200 3.64 -7.10 -7.09
C ASN A 200 2.75 -5.91 -7.44
N ILE A 201 2.97 -5.34 -8.63
CA ILE A 201 2.12 -4.31 -9.20
C ILE A 201 1.38 -4.86 -10.43
N ASP A 202 0.09 -4.54 -10.52
CA ASP A 202 -0.71 -4.83 -11.69
C ASP A 202 -1.43 -3.55 -12.15
N PRO A 203 -1.00 -2.94 -13.29
CA PRO A 203 -1.64 -1.75 -13.82
C PRO A 203 -3.11 -2.01 -14.14
N MET A 204 -4.01 -1.27 -13.49
CA MET A 204 -5.43 -1.39 -13.78
C MET A 204 -5.79 -0.55 -15.01
N PRO A 205 -6.23 -1.16 -16.13
CA PRO A 205 -6.65 -0.39 -17.30
C PRO A 205 -7.83 0.52 -16.98
N ALA A 206 -7.83 1.73 -17.53
CA ALA A 206 -8.89 2.70 -17.32
C ALA A 206 -9.97 2.67 -18.41
N LYS A 207 -11.18 3.06 -18.03
CA LYS A 207 -12.23 3.42 -18.98
C LYS A 207 -12.03 4.88 -19.40
N LYS A 208 -12.18 5.14 -20.70
CA LYS A 208 -12.04 6.49 -21.27
C LYS A 208 -13.07 7.44 -20.63
N LEU A 209 -12.59 8.52 -20.02
CA LEU A 209 -13.42 9.65 -19.59
C LEU A 209 -13.62 10.65 -20.74
N PRO A 210 -14.66 11.52 -20.65
CA PRO A 210 -14.79 12.67 -21.53
C PRO A 210 -13.54 13.56 -21.51
N GLU A 211 -13.26 14.17 -22.64
CA GLU A 211 -12.15 15.12 -22.77
C GLU A 211 -12.45 16.41 -22.01
N VAL A 212 -11.40 17.04 -21.47
CA VAL A 212 -11.50 18.35 -20.84
C VAL A 212 -11.48 19.45 -21.89
N ASN A 213 -12.35 20.45 -21.73
CA ASN A 213 -12.43 21.62 -22.62
C ASN A 213 -11.55 22.79 -22.13
N LYS A 214 -10.74 22.58 -21.07
CA LYS A 214 -9.92 23.63 -20.47
C LYS A 214 -8.59 23.76 -21.22
N LYS A 215 -8.23 25.00 -21.57
CA LYS A 215 -6.94 25.31 -22.20
C LYS A 215 -5.87 25.61 -21.16
N PHE A 216 -4.79 24.83 -21.15
CA PHE A 216 -3.68 24.98 -20.20
C PHE A 216 -2.51 25.83 -20.73
N ARG A 217 -2.65 26.48 -21.90
CA ARG A 217 -1.56 27.20 -22.61
C ARG A 217 -0.37 26.27 -22.90
N LEU A 218 -0.67 25.01 -23.20
CA LEU A 218 0.27 23.97 -23.60
C LEU A 218 0.01 23.62 -25.07
N ASN A 219 1.05 23.20 -25.81
CA ASN A 219 0.92 22.74 -27.20
C ASN A 219 0.82 21.20 -27.32
N ASP A 220 0.86 20.51 -26.18
CA ASP A 220 0.90 19.06 -26.09
C ASP A 220 -0.50 18.47 -26.40
N PRO A 221 -0.65 17.56 -27.39
CA PRO A 221 -1.94 17.10 -27.88
C PRO A 221 -2.76 16.29 -26.86
N GLY A 222 -2.12 15.64 -25.89
CA GLY A 222 -2.77 14.82 -24.88
C GLY A 222 -3.39 15.59 -23.71
N VAL A 223 -3.23 16.91 -23.63
CA VAL A 223 -3.74 17.71 -22.50
C VAL A 223 -5.25 17.64 -22.32
N GLN A 224 -5.99 17.38 -23.40
CA GLN A 224 -7.44 17.15 -23.38
C GLN A 224 -7.84 15.86 -22.63
N HIS A 225 -6.91 14.97 -22.32
CA HIS A 225 -7.13 13.77 -21.51
C HIS A 225 -6.77 13.99 -20.02
N LEU A 226 -6.20 15.15 -19.66
CA LEU A 226 -5.68 15.43 -18.32
C LEU A 226 -6.70 16.11 -17.42
N TRP A 227 -7.78 15.39 -17.05
CA TRP A 227 -8.74 15.90 -16.07
C TRP A 227 -8.08 16.29 -14.74
N GLY A 228 -7.02 15.58 -14.34
CA GLY A 228 -6.25 15.90 -13.14
C GLY A 228 -5.67 17.32 -13.17
N PHE A 229 -5.29 17.82 -14.36
CA PHE A 229 -4.80 19.19 -14.52
C PHE A 229 -5.91 20.23 -14.30
N GLU A 230 -7.14 19.92 -14.72
CA GLU A 230 -8.30 20.77 -14.47
C GLU A 230 -8.59 20.83 -12.96
N ALA A 231 -8.68 19.67 -12.30
CA ALA A 231 -8.95 19.58 -10.87
C ALA A 231 -7.86 20.24 -10.00
N MET A 232 -6.60 20.16 -10.42
CA MET A 232 -5.46 20.80 -9.77
C MET A 232 -5.28 22.29 -10.13
N ASN A 233 -6.07 22.84 -11.05
CA ASN A 233 -5.93 24.21 -11.56
C ASN A 233 -4.51 24.53 -12.09
N MET A 234 -3.98 23.66 -12.95
CA MET A 234 -2.61 23.79 -13.48
C MET A 234 -2.38 25.09 -14.29
N ASP A 235 -3.42 25.64 -14.90
CA ASP A 235 -3.39 26.95 -15.56
C ASP A 235 -3.00 28.10 -14.60
N GLN A 236 -3.47 28.02 -13.35
CA GLN A 236 -3.10 29.00 -12.32
C GLN A 236 -1.65 28.84 -11.89
N LEU A 237 -1.13 27.61 -11.82
CA LEU A 237 0.28 27.36 -11.51
C LEU A 237 1.18 27.97 -12.58
N TYR A 238 0.91 27.66 -13.86
CA TYR A 238 1.71 28.20 -14.96
C TYR A 238 1.69 29.73 -14.99
N THR A 239 0.51 30.31 -14.81
CA THR A 239 0.36 31.77 -14.74
C THR A 239 1.14 32.36 -13.56
N TYR A 240 1.11 31.71 -12.40
CA TYR A 240 1.84 32.15 -11.21
C TYR A 240 3.36 32.11 -11.42
N LEU A 241 3.90 30.99 -11.93
CA LEU A 241 5.33 30.84 -12.20
C LEU A 241 5.83 31.90 -13.20
N GLU A 242 5.10 32.10 -14.29
CA GLU A 242 5.42 33.07 -15.34
C GLU A 242 5.32 34.52 -14.84
N LYS A 243 4.18 34.90 -14.24
CA LYS A 243 3.92 36.28 -13.80
C LYS A 243 4.90 36.74 -12.72
N ASN A 244 5.25 35.86 -11.79
CA ASN A 244 6.17 36.17 -10.70
C ASN A 244 7.64 35.85 -11.05
N LYS A 245 7.91 35.39 -12.28
CA LYS A 245 9.25 35.02 -12.76
C LYS A 245 9.97 34.09 -11.79
N ILE A 246 9.23 33.12 -11.23
CA ILE A 246 9.80 32.14 -10.30
C ILE A 246 10.85 31.33 -11.06
N LYS A 247 12.03 31.19 -10.46
CA LYS A 247 13.13 30.39 -11.00
C LYS A 247 13.54 29.31 -10.00
N PRO A 248 13.94 28.12 -10.46
CA PRO A 248 14.52 27.12 -9.58
C PRO A 248 15.89 27.60 -9.05
N LYS A 249 16.20 27.30 -7.79
CA LYS A 249 17.55 27.40 -7.22
C LYS A 249 18.45 26.26 -7.68
N LYS A 250 17.86 25.10 -8.00
CA LYS A 250 18.53 23.95 -8.61
C LYS A 250 17.55 23.14 -9.45
N LYS A 251 18.04 22.38 -10.42
CA LYS A 251 17.22 21.38 -11.13
C LYS A 251 17.07 20.14 -10.25
N ALA A 252 15.94 20.03 -9.55
CA ALA A 252 15.71 18.94 -8.60
C ALA A 252 15.62 17.57 -9.31
N LEU A 253 15.95 16.49 -8.60
CA LEU A 253 15.91 15.13 -9.14
C LEU A 253 14.80 14.29 -8.49
N VAL A 254 13.85 13.82 -9.30
CA VAL A 254 12.78 12.91 -8.88
C VAL A 254 13.12 11.49 -9.34
N ALA A 255 13.47 10.61 -8.41
CA ALA A 255 13.77 9.21 -8.69
C ALA A 255 12.48 8.37 -8.66
N ILE A 256 12.16 7.73 -9.78
CA ILE A 256 11.06 6.77 -9.92
C ILE A 256 11.61 5.38 -9.62
N LEU A 257 11.21 4.82 -8.47
CA LEU A 257 11.59 3.47 -8.05
C LEU A 257 10.46 2.51 -8.44
N ASP A 258 10.65 1.81 -9.56
CA ASP A 258 9.56 1.09 -10.23
C ASP A 258 10.11 -0.01 -11.17
N THR A 259 9.40 -0.35 -12.26
CA THR A 259 9.78 -1.35 -13.28
C THR A 259 10.88 -0.91 -14.25
N GLY A 260 11.43 0.29 -14.07
CA GLY A 260 12.31 0.96 -15.03
C GLY A 260 11.60 2.16 -15.67
N VAL A 261 12.30 2.93 -16.51
CA VAL A 261 11.68 3.98 -17.34
C VAL A 261 12.27 3.88 -18.74
N ASP A 262 11.43 3.92 -19.78
CA ASP A 262 11.87 4.10 -21.16
C ASP A 262 12.49 5.50 -21.33
N ALA A 263 13.82 5.58 -21.19
CA ALA A 263 14.56 6.83 -21.24
C ALA A 263 14.51 7.50 -22.62
N GLU A 264 14.27 6.73 -23.68
CA GLU A 264 14.22 7.20 -25.08
C GLU A 264 12.81 7.63 -25.51
N HIS A 265 11.82 7.49 -24.63
CA HIS A 265 10.46 7.93 -24.90
C HIS A 265 10.44 9.41 -25.34
N GLU A 266 9.76 9.71 -26.46
CA GLU A 266 9.80 11.03 -27.10
C GLU A 266 9.42 12.18 -26.17
N ASP A 267 8.55 11.88 -25.20
CA ASP A 267 7.98 12.79 -24.21
C ASP A 267 8.69 12.77 -22.84
N LEU A 268 9.77 11.98 -22.68
CA LEU A 268 10.56 11.91 -21.45
C LEU A 268 12.02 12.30 -21.65
N LYS A 269 12.63 11.91 -22.77
CA LYS A 269 14.08 12.03 -23.00
C LYS A 269 14.65 13.44 -22.73
N GLY A 270 13.88 14.49 -23.00
CA GLY A 270 14.28 15.88 -22.78
C GLY A 270 14.30 16.32 -21.30
N ASN A 271 13.70 15.53 -20.41
CA ASN A 271 13.64 15.78 -18.97
C ASN A 271 14.02 14.55 -18.13
N PHE A 272 14.62 13.54 -18.75
CA PHE A 272 15.12 12.34 -18.09
C PHE A 272 16.61 12.49 -17.77
N LYS A 273 17.01 12.05 -16.58
CA LYS A 273 18.40 11.91 -16.17
C LYS A 273 18.63 10.46 -15.80
N SER A 274 19.52 9.78 -16.52
CA SER A 274 19.91 8.43 -16.13
C SER A 274 20.78 8.47 -14.86
N ILE A 275 20.45 7.60 -13.90
CA ILE A 275 21.35 7.25 -12.79
C ILE A 275 22.32 6.16 -13.24
N GLU A 276 21.79 5.09 -13.84
CA GLU A 276 22.54 3.97 -14.40
C GLU A 276 21.78 3.41 -15.61
N ASP A 277 22.51 3.00 -16.66
CA ASP A 277 21.90 2.58 -17.94
C ASP A 277 20.97 1.38 -17.81
N GLN A 278 21.24 0.47 -16.86
CA GLN A 278 20.39 -0.70 -16.61
C GLN A 278 18.96 -0.35 -16.15
N TYR A 279 18.73 0.87 -15.67
CA TYR A 279 17.40 1.34 -15.24
C TYR A 279 16.62 2.05 -16.36
N ASN A 280 17.28 2.35 -17.48
CA ASN A 280 16.72 3.13 -18.61
C ASN A 280 15.83 2.32 -19.56
N ASN A 281 15.50 1.08 -19.20
CA ASN A 281 14.58 0.23 -19.94
C ASN A 281 13.43 -0.21 -19.03
N ASP A 282 12.21 -0.18 -19.56
CA ASP A 282 11.00 -0.57 -18.88
C ASP A 282 10.25 -1.64 -19.69
N PRO A 283 10.52 -2.93 -19.44
CA PRO A 283 9.86 -4.02 -20.15
C PRO A 283 8.38 -4.21 -19.73
N GLN A 284 7.94 -3.60 -18.63
CA GLN A 284 6.58 -3.76 -18.10
C GLN A 284 5.70 -2.55 -18.48
N GLY A 285 6.20 -1.33 -18.28
CA GLY A 285 5.60 -0.07 -18.69
C GLY A 285 5.05 0.83 -17.58
N HIS A 286 4.88 0.31 -16.37
CA HIS A 286 4.32 1.05 -15.24
C HIS A 286 5.23 2.19 -14.76
N GLY A 287 6.53 1.95 -14.66
CA GLY A 287 7.48 2.99 -14.27
C GLY A 287 7.57 4.13 -15.29
N THR A 288 7.51 3.82 -16.58
CA THR A 288 7.40 4.82 -17.67
C THR A 288 6.12 5.64 -17.54
N HIS A 289 5.01 5.01 -17.17
CA HIS A 289 3.75 5.71 -16.91
C HIS A 289 3.85 6.67 -15.73
N CYS A 290 4.45 6.23 -14.63
CA CYS A 290 4.70 7.06 -13.46
C CYS A 290 5.65 8.23 -13.77
N ALA A 291 6.70 8.01 -14.57
CA ALA A 291 7.65 9.04 -14.97
C ALA A 291 6.98 10.15 -15.80
N GLY A 292 6.08 9.80 -16.72
CA GLY A 292 5.32 10.80 -17.50
C GLY A 292 4.41 11.67 -16.64
N ILE A 293 3.72 11.08 -15.66
CA ILE A 293 2.89 11.85 -14.72
C ILE A 293 3.77 12.80 -13.90
N ALA A 294 4.91 12.30 -13.42
CA ALA A 294 5.81 13.08 -12.57
C ALA A 294 6.49 14.22 -13.33
N GLY A 295 6.90 14.02 -14.59
CA GLY A 295 7.82 14.95 -15.25
C GLY A 295 7.96 14.83 -16.78
N ALA A 296 6.89 14.51 -17.51
CA ALA A 296 6.88 14.62 -18.97
C ALA A 296 7.33 16.00 -19.48
N VAL A 297 7.92 16.01 -20.68
CA VAL A 297 8.43 17.20 -21.34
C VAL A 297 7.26 18.04 -21.84
N SER A 298 6.99 19.17 -21.19
CA SER A 298 5.90 20.05 -21.63
C SER A 298 6.33 20.93 -22.80
N ASN A 299 5.35 21.34 -23.62
CA ASN A 299 5.48 22.19 -24.81
C ASN A 299 6.34 21.62 -25.95
N ASN A 300 6.41 20.30 -26.11
CA ASN A 300 7.17 19.66 -27.19
C ASN A 300 6.31 19.24 -28.39
N ASN A 301 5.01 19.57 -28.40
CA ASN A 301 3.99 19.14 -29.36
C ASN A 301 3.74 17.63 -29.38
N LYS A 302 4.06 16.92 -28.30
CA LYS A 302 3.89 15.47 -28.15
C LYS A 302 3.08 15.17 -26.89
N GLY A 303 2.48 14.00 -26.85
CA GLY A 303 2.07 13.37 -25.61
C GLY A 303 1.35 14.23 -24.56
N THR A 304 1.82 14.12 -23.34
CA THR A 304 1.27 14.71 -22.12
C THR A 304 2.13 15.89 -21.66
N ALA A 305 1.92 16.38 -20.44
CA ALA A 305 2.66 17.49 -19.87
C ALA A 305 2.83 17.33 -18.37
N SER A 306 3.59 18.23 -17.75
CA SER A 306 3.91 18.20 -16.32
C SER A 306 3.97 19.60 -15.68
N TYR A 307 4.56 19.73 -14.48
CA TYR A 307 4.41 20.92 -13.64
C TYR A 307 5.16 22.18 -14.10
N SER A 308 6.05 22.07 -15.09
CA SER A 308 6.70 23.23 -15.72
C SER A 308 6.53 23.22 -17.23
N ARG A 309 6.23 24.39 -17.80
CA ARG A 309 6.11 24.62 -19.24
C ARG A 309 7.46 24.59 -19.97
N ASP A 310 8.58 24.74 -19.27
CA ASP A 310 9.93 24.82 -19.85
C ASP A 310 10.87 23.70 -19.37
N ASN A 311 10.39 22.79 -18.53
CA ASN A 311 11.15 21.67 -17.98
C ASN A 311 12.42 22.07 -17.18
N SER A 312 12.49 23.33 -16.71
CA SER A 312 13.68 23.87 -16.03
C SER A 312 13.80 23.51 -14.54
N PHE A 313 12.68 23.21 -13.89
CA PHE A 313 12.62 23.08 -12.42
C PHE A 313 13.15 21.74 -11.91
N TYR A 314 12.77 20.63 -12.52
CA TYR A 314 13.19 19.30 -12.06
C TYR A 314 13.22 18.32 -13.22
N GLN A 315 13.95 17.22 -13.02
CA GLN A 315 14.07 16.10 -13.95
C GLN A 315 13.65 14.80 -13.26
N VAL A 316 13.27 13.81 -14.06
CA VAL A 316 12.93 12.47 -13.58
C VAL A 316 14.07 11.49 -13.86
N SER A 317 14.24 10.48 -13.03
CA SER A 317 15.20 9.39 -13.21
C SER A 317 14.54 8.06 -12.89
N SER A 318 15.19 6.97 -13.29
CA SER A 318 14.78 5.61 -12.94
C SER A 318 15.75 4.93 -11.98
N ILE A 319 15.20 4.16 -11.05
CA ILE A 319 15.87 3.05 -10.38
C ILE A 319 14.93 1.86 -10.45
N LYS A 320 15.35 0.81 -11.17
CA LYS A 320 14.53 -0.40 -11.34
C LYS A 320 14.61 -1.24 -10.07
N VAL A 321 13.49 -1.38 -9.37
CA VAL A 321 13.35 -2.25 -8.17
C VAL A 321 12.33 -3.37 -8.39
N LEU A 322 11.57 -3.29 -9.49
CA LEU A 322 10.60 -4.29 -9.94
C LEU A 322 11.04 -4.90 -11.28
N ASN A 323 10.86 -6.20 -11.43
CA ASN A 323 11.22 -6.96 -12.63
C ASN A 323 10.19 -6.76 -13.77
N ALA A 324 10.37 -7.48 -14.87
CA ALA A 324 9.52 -7.36 -16.06
C ALA A 324 8.05 -7.79 -15.84
N ASN A 325 7.78 -8.55 -14.77
CA ASN A 325 6.43 -8.96 -14.39
C ASN A 325 5.80 -8.02 -13.36
N GLY A 326 6.48 -6.93 -12.98
CA GLY A 326 6.00 -6.02 -11.92
C GLY A 326 6.28 -6.51 -10.50
N MET A 327 7.12 -7.53 -10.33
CA MET A 327 7.43 -8.10 -9.02
C MET A 327 8.78 -7.61 -8.50
N GLY A 328 8.88 -7.33 -7.21
CA GLY A 328 10.14 -7.03 -6.53
C GLY A 328 10.07 -7.37 -5.06
N THR A 329 11.18 -7.27 -4.35
CA THR A 329 11.28 -7.68 -2.95
C THR A 329 11.47 -6.46 -2.06
N GLN A 330 11.14 -6.59 -0.78
CA GLN A 330 11.45 -5.57 0.22
C GLN A 330 12.94 -5.20 0.18
N GLN A 331 13.82 -6.20 0.01
CA GLN A 331 15.25 -5.97 -0.15
C GLN A 331 15.58 -5.11 -1.38
N SER A 332 15.02 -5.42 -2.56
CA SER A 332 15.32 -4.66 -3.78
C SER A 332 14.82 -3.22 -3.68
N ILE A 333 13.65 -3.02 -3.07
CA ILE A 333 13.05 -1.69 -2.86
C ILE A 333 13.88 -0.87 -1.87
N VAL A 334 14.25 -1.43 -0.72
CA VAL A 334 15.10 -0.74 0.27
C VAL A 334 16.46 -0.39 -0.32
N SER A 335 17.08 -1.32 -1.06
CA SER A 335 18.34 -1.06 -1.76
C SER A 335 18.21 0.09 -2.78
N GLY A 336 17.10 0.13 -3.52
CA GLY A 336 16.79 1.23 -4.44
C GLY A 336 16.61 2.57 -3.72
N MET A 337 15.98 2.58 -2.54
CA MET A 337 15.81 3.80 -1.73
C MET A 337 17.15 4.36 -1.25
N LEU A 338 18.05 3.50 -0.78
CA LEU A 338 19.41 3.89 -0.40
C LEU A 338 20.15 4.47 -1.59
N LYS A 339 20.16 3.75 -2.72
CA LYS A 339 20.79 4.21 -3.95
C LYS A 339 20.23 5.56 -4.42
N ALA A 340 18.92 5.76 -4.38
CA ALA A 340 18.30 7.04 -4.76
C ALA A 340 18.81 8.20 -3.89
N ALA A 341 18.84 7.99 -2.57
CA ALA A 341 19.33 8.97 -1.62
C ALA A 341 20.82 9.28 -1.84
N ASP A 342 21.64 8.26 -2.06
CA ASP A 342 23.08 8.38 -2.29
C ASP A 342 23.41 9.08 -3.62
N LYS A 343 22.59 8.85 -4.66
CA LYS A 343 22.69 9.58 -5.92
C LYS A 343 22.03 10.96 -5.90
N GLY A 344 21.65 11.45 -4.72
CA GLY A 344 21.19 12.81 -4.50
C GLY A 344 19.78 13.09 -5.03
N ALA A 345 18.89 12.10 -5.02
CA ALA A 345 17.49 12.33 -5.32
C ALA A 345 16.87 13.32 -4.32
N ASP A 346 16.13 14.30 -4.83
CA ASP A 346 15.35 15.23 -4.02
C ASP A 346 14.00 14.64 -3.61
N VAL A 347 13.47 13.76 -4.45
CA VAL A 347 12.21 13.06 -4.22
C VAL A 347 12.39 11.60 -4.64
N ILE A 348 11.94 10.68 -3.79
CA ILE A 348 11.87 9.25 -4.09
C ILE A 348 10.39 8.90 -4.23
N SER A 349 9.99 8.51 -5.44
CA SER A 349 8.61 8.15 -5.78
C SER A 349 8.45 6.64 -5.84
N LEU A 350 7.61 6.09 -4.97
CA LEU A 350 7.33 4.66 -4.83
C LEU A 350 5.85 4.40 -5.15
N SER A 351 5.57 4.05 -6.40
CA SER A 351 4.23 3.70 -6.89
C SER A 351 3.92 2.22 -6.68
N LEU A 352 4.33 1.69 -5.52
CA LEU A 352 4.33 0.29 -5.15
C LEU A 352 3.97 0.12 -3.67
N GLY A 353 3.63 -1.10 -3.28
CA GLY A 353 3.39 -1.47 -1.90
C GLY A 353 2.53 -2.71 -1.77
N GLY A 354 2.58 -3.35 -0.61
CA GLY A 354 1.94 -4.64 -0.36
C GLY A 354 1.37 -4.74 1.05
N PRO A 355 0.47 -5.70 1.30
CA PRO A 355 -0.06 -5.94 2.64
C PRO A 355 1.08 -6.22 3.61
N SER A 356 1.16 -5.43 4.68
CA SER A 356 2.21 -5.55 5.70
C SER A 356 1.77 -4.84 6.98
N ASN A 357 2.55 -4.86 8.05
CA ASN A 357 2.17 -4.16 9.28
C ASN A 357 3.39 -3.56 10.00
N GLN A 358 3.14 -2.76 11.04
CA GLN A 358 4.20 -2.03 11.75
C GLN A 358 5.27 -2.94 12.38
N SER A 359 4.96 -4.22 12.63
CA SER A 359 5.93 -5.20 13.14
C SER A 359 6.77 -5.88 12.05
N ARG A 360 6.73 -5.42 10.79
CA ARG A 360 7.44 -6.02 9.63
C ARG A 360 8.03 -4.97 8.68
N GLN A 361 8.27 -3.76 9.18
CA GLN A 361 8.69 -2.62 8.37
C GLN A 361 10.02 -1.99 8.85
N ARG A 362 10.84 -2.70 9.63
CA ARG A 362 11.99 -2.08 10.29
C ARG A 362 13.00 -1.58 9.24
N ALA A 363 13.30 -2.39 8.22
CA ALA A 363 14.14 -2.00 7.10
C ALA A 363 13.57 -0.79 6.34
N TYR A 364 12.26 -0.78 6.03
CA TYR A 364 11.62 0.37 5.37
C TYR A 364 11.69 1.64 6.22
N LYS A 365 11.46 1.54 7.53
CA LYS A 365 11.55 2.68 8.45
C LYS A 365 12.97 3.26 8.45
N LYS A 366 14.00 2.42 8.53
CA LYS A 366 15.41 2.87 8.47
C LYS A 366 15.73 3.50 7.10
N ALA A 367 15.27 2.91 6.00
CA ALA A 367 15.50 3.43 4.65
C ALA A 367 14.85 4.80 4.44
N VAL A 368 13.62 4.98 4.91
CA VAL A 368 12.91 6.28 4.89
C VAL A 368 13.64 7.30 5.75
N ALA A 369 14.12 6.92 6.93
CA ALA A 369 14.90 7.80 7.79
C ALA A 369 16.21 8.23 7.13
N TYR A 370 16.93 7.30 6.49
CA TYR A 370 18.15 7.55 5.74
C TYR A 370 17.92 8.54 4.59
N ALA A 371 16.90 8.27 3.75
CA ALA A 371 16.54 9.15 2.64
C ALA A 371 16.19 10.57 3.12
N ASN A 372 15.36 10.69 4.17
CA ASN A 372 15.00 11.97 4.76
C ASN A 372 16.22 12.71 5.34
N LYS A 373 17.19 12.00 5.96
CA LYS A 373 18.44 12.57 6.49
C LYS A 373 19.36 13.10 5.38
N LYS A 374 19.39 12.43 4.23
CA LYS A 374 20.06 12.91 3.00
C LYS A 374 19.28 14.05 2.30
N GLY A 375 18.10 14.41 2.82
CA GLY A 375 17.28 15.52 2.32
C GLY A 375 16.29 15.12 1.22
N ALA A 376 16.15 13.84 0.90
CA ALA A 376 15.17 13.34 -0.05
C ALA A 376 13.79 13.23 0.59
N ILE A 377 12.73 13.57 -0.14
CA ILE A 377 11.34 13.40 0.30
C ILE A 377 10.78 12.11 -0.29
N VAL A 378 10.33 11.19 0.56
CA VAL A 378 9.77 9.90 0.12
C VAL A 378 8.24 10.01 -0.04
N VAL A 379 7.73 9.68 -1.22
CA VAL A 379 6.31 9.71 -1.58
C VAL A 379 5.87 8.31 -2.00
N VAL A 380 4.82 7.77 -1.38
CA VAL A 380 4.43 6.35 -1.51
C VAL A 380 2.94 6.21 -1.83
N ALA A 381 2.60 5.26 -2.71
CA ALA A 381 1.22 4.89 -2.99
C ALA A 381 0.54 4.25 -1.76
N ALA A 382 -0.71 4.65 -1.46
CA ALA A 382 -1.44 4.08 -0.32
C ALA A 382 -1.84 2.60 -0.51
N GLY A 383 -1.91 2.12 -1.76
CA GLY A 383 -2.37 0.77 -2.14
C GLY A 383 -3.79 0.74 -2.70
N ASN A 384 -4.15 -0.38 -3.36
CA ASN A 384 -5.35 -0.48 -4.21
C ASN A 384 -6.39 -1.52 -3.75
N SER A 385 -6.49 -1.76 -2.44
CA SER A 385 -7.29 -2.87 -1.88
C SER A 385 -8.52 -2.41 -1.10
N ASN A 386 -8.87 -1.12 -1.16
CA ASN A 386 -9.96 -0.52 -0.38
C ASN A 386 -9.84 -0.83 1.13
N ARG A 387 -8.61 -0.86 1.64
CA ARG A 387 -8.26 -1.14 3.05
C ARG A 387 -7.53 0.05 3.66
N ASN A 388 -7.21 -0.03 4.95
CA ASN A 388 -6.46 1.01 5.63
C ASN A 388 -4.96 0.91 5.27
N ALA A 389 -4.37 2.00 4.79
CA ALA A 389 -2.98 2.06 4.37
C ALA A 389 -1.99 1.79 5.52
N LYS A 390 -2.41 1.88 6.79
CA LYS A 390 -1.57 1.47 7.93
C LYS A 390 -1.13 0.00 7.88
N ASN A 391 -1.88 -0.81 7.13
CA ASN A 391 -1.62 -2.23 6.90
C ASN A 391 -0.92 -2.47 5.54
N TYR A 392 -0.26 -1.47 4.98
CA TYR A 392 0.46 -1.55 3.70
C TYR A 392 1.81 -0.87 3.81
N SER A 393 2.88 -1.58 3.45
CA SER A 393 4.25 -1.06 3.44
C SER A 393 4.69 -0.77 2.00
N PRO A 394 5.49 0.29 1.75
CA PRO A 394 6.06 1.22 2.74
C PRO A 394 5.16 2.41 3.10
N ALA A 395 3.88 2.41 2.71
CA ALA A 395 2.97 3.56 2.92
C ALA A 395 2.73 3.89 4.41
N ASN A 396 2.89 2.92 5.29
CA ASN A 396 2.79 3.02 6.74
C ASN A 396 4.12 3.38 7.45
N ALA A 397 5.22 3.52 6.71
CA ALA A 397 6.51 3.87 7.28
C ALA A 397 6.51 5.35 7.75
N PRO A 398 6.95 5.65 8.99
CA PRO A 398 7.03 7.02 9.47
C PRO A 398 7.95 7.87 8.59
N GLY A 399 7.52 9.09 8.25
CA GLY A 399 8.32 10.02 7.47
C GLY A 399 8.11 9.96 5.95
N VAL A 400 7.15 9.17 5.46
CA VAL A 400 6.70 9.20 4.05
C VAL A 400 5.46 10.07 3.87
N ILE A 401 5.26 10.61 2.68
CA ILE A 401 3.97 11.18 2.26
C ILE A 401 3.18 10.09 1.54
N ALA A 402 2.11 9.60 2.14
CA ALA A 402 1.27 8.55 1.56
C ALA A 402 0.14 9.13 0.71
N VAL A 403 -0.05 8.61 -0.50
CA VAL A 403 -0.94 9.21 -1.51
C VAL A 403 -2.12 8.29 -1.81
N SER A 404 -3.32 8.80 -1.53
CA SER A 404 -4.59 8.17 -1.93
C SER A 404 -5.06 8.67 -3.30
N ALA A 405 -5.86 7.85 -3.98
CA ALA A 405 -6.39 8.15 -5.31
C ALA A 405 -7.83 8.67 -5.24
N VAL A 406 -8.10 9.73 -6.01
CA VAL A 406 -9.46 10.24 -6.27
C VAL A 406 -9.82 10.21 -7.76
N ASP A 407 -11.11 10.22 -8.03
CA ASP A 407 -11.67 10.35 -9.38
C ASP A 407 -11.91 11.82 -9.79
N ASN A 408 -12.40 12.00 -11.02
CA ASN A 408 -12.69 13.30 -11.63
C ASN A 408 -13.81 14.09 -10.95
N THR A 409 -14.48 13.51 -9.96
CA THR A 409 -15.48 14.17 -9.13
C THR A 409 -15.01 14.38 -7.69
N LEU A 410 -13.71 14.20 -7.42
CA LEU A 410 -13.08 14.27 -6.11
C LEU A 410 -13.66 13.28 -5.09
N ASN A 411 -14.24 12.16 -5.56
CA ASN A 411 -14.55 11.01 -4.73
C ASN A 411 -13.28 10.15 -4.58
N ARG A 412 -13.11 9.50 -3.42
CA ARG A 412 -12.11 8.45 -3.28
C ARG A 412 -12.37 7.36 -4.32
N ALA A 413 -11.34 6.97 -5.07
CA ALA A 413 -11.44 5.84 -5.97
C ALA A 413 -11.79 4.58 -5.17
N VAL A 414 -12.72 3.75 -5.67
CA VAL A 414 -13.24 2.59 -4.92
C VAL A 414 -12.13 1.65 -4.45
N PHE A 415 -11.08 1.48 -5.26
CA PHE A 415 -9.91 0.66 -4.91
C PHE A 415 -8.93 1.34 -3.94
N SER A 416 -8.91 2.68 -3.82
CA SER A 416 -7.87 3.37 -3.06
C SER A 416 -7.88 2.97 -1.60
N ASN A 417 -6.75 2.61 -1.04
CA ASN A 417 -6.62 2.50 0.41
C ASN A 417 -6.86 3.85 1.10
N TYR A 418 -7.30 3.77 2.36
CA TYR A 418 -7.57 4.91 3.23
C TYR A 418 -6.30 5.36 3.94
N VAL A 419 -6.05 6.66 3.99
CA VAL A 419 -4.88 7.26 4.68
C VAL A 419 -5.25 7.92 6.00
N GLN A 420 -6.45 7.66 6.53
CA GLN A 420 -6.95 8.29 7.77
C GLN A 420 -6.08 8.03 9.01
N ASP A 421 -5.38 6.89 9.03
CA ASP A 421 -4.51 6.47 10.14
C ASP A 421 -3.02 6.59 9.74
N ILE A 422 -2.72 7.38 8.70
CA ILE A 422 -1.36 7.72 8.26
C ILE A 422 -1.08 9.18 8.58
N ASP A 423 0.05 9.46 9.25
CA ASP A 423 0.40 10.80 9.72
C ASP A 423 0.42 11.85 8.61
N MET A 424 0.94 11.49 7.44
CA MET A 424 1.15 12.37 6.29
C MET A 424 0.40 11.88 5.04
N GLY A 425 -0.90 11.62 5.20
CA GLY A 425 -1.81 11.26 4.10
C GLY A 425 -2.27 12.46 3.26
N ILE A 426 -2.23 12.33 1.93
CA ILE A 426 -2.70 13.33 0.95
C ILE A 426 -3.46 12.63 -0.20
N ALA A 427 -4.21 13.40 -1.00
CA ALA A 427 -4.95 12.90 -2.16
C ALA A 427 -4.48 13.54 -3.47
N ALA A 428 -4.45 12.75 -4.53
CA ALA A 428 -4.15 13.20 -5.89
C ALA A 428 -4.98 12.40 -6.94
N PRO A 429 -5.03 12.86 -8.20
CA PRO A 429 -5.77 12.16 -9.26
C PRO A 429 -5.27 10.73 -9.45
N GLY A 430 -6.16 9.73 -9.46
CA GLY A 430 -5.75 8.33 -9.65
C GLY A 430 -6.72 7.47 -10.45
N VAL A 431 -7.72 8.05 -11.12
CA VAL A 431 -8.66 7.32 -11.99
C VAL A 431 -8.58 7.89 -13.41
N ASN A 432 -8.41 7.02 -14.41
CA ASN A 432 -8.22 7.37 -15.82
C ASN A 432 -7.16 8.43 -16.02
N ILE A 433 -5.94 8.10 -15.60
CA ILE A 433 -4.77 8.98 -15.70
C ILE A 433 -4.00 8.64 -16.96
N TYR A 434 -4.02 9.56 -17.92
CA TYR A 434 -3.30 9.46 -19.19
C TYR A 434 -1.82 9.81 -19.02
N SER A 435 -0.93 8.94 -19.48
CA SER A 435 0.52 9.14 -19.42
C SER A 435 1.26 8.28 -20.46
N THR A 436 2.58 8.43 -20.50
CA THR A 436 3.54 7.71 -21.34
C THR A 436 3.58 6.21 -21.02
N ILE A 437 3.85 5.37 -22.00
CA ILE A 437 4.20 3.95 -21.85
C ILE A 437 5.31 3.61 -22.87
N PRO A 438 6.08 2.53 -22.68
CA PRO A 438 7.25 2.24 -23.51
C PRO A 438 6.98 2.23 -25.01
N GLY A 439 7.99 2.65 -25.77
CA GLY A 439 7.93 2.72 -27.24
C GLY A 439 7.24 3.98 -27.75
N SER A 440 7.38 5.10 -27.03
CA SER A 440 6.75 6.39 -27.39
C SER A 440 5.23 6.31 -27.57
N LYS A 441 4.57 5.56 -26.68
CA LYS A 441 3.12 5.34 -26.68
C LYS A 441 2.50 5.95 -25.43
N TYR A 442 1.17 5.98 -25.39
CA TYR A 442 0.43 6.56 -24.27
C TYR A 442 -0.77 5.69 -23.90
N ALA A 443 -1.09 5.63 -22.61
CA ALA A 443 -2.22 4.86 -22.09
C ALA A 443 -2.81 5.51 -20.83
N SER A 444 -4.04 5.11 -20.50
CA SER A 444 -4.71 5.52 -19.28
C SER A 444 -4.81 4.38 -18.28
N TYR A 445 -4.34 4.63 -17.05
CA TYR A 445 -4.41 3.68 -15.94
C TYR A 445 -5.15 4.24 -14.72
N ASN A 446 -5.59 3.33 -13.87
CA ASN A 446 -6.12 3.62 -12.55
C ASN A 446 -5.12 3.13 -11.49
N GLY A 447 -5.03 3.83 -10.37
CA GLY A 447 -4.25 3.38 -9.23
C GLY A 447 -3.83 4.52 -8.31
N THR A 448 -3.59 4.18 -7.05
CA THR A 448 -2.77 5.03 -6.16
C THR A 448 -1.36 5.23 -6.73
N SER A 449 -0.86 4.26 -7.49
CA SER A 449 0.35 4.35 -8.30
C SER A 449 0.37 5.51 -9.30
N MET A 450 -0.78 5.94 -9.83
CA MET A 450 -0.87 7.11 -10.70
C MET A 450 -1.06 8.42 -9.91
N ALA A 451 -1.60 8.33 -8.69
CA ALA A 451 -1.74 9.49 -7.80
C ALA A 451 -0.40 9.92 -7.19
N THR A 452 0.44 8.96 -6.79
CA THR A 452 1.78 9.18 -6.24
C THR A 452 2.65 10.11 -7.10
N PRO A 453 2.88 9.87 -8.39
CA PRO A 453 3.77 10.69 -9.22
C PRO A 453 3.27 12.13 -9.41
N TYR A 454 1.96 12.41 -9.32
CA TYR A 454 1.49 13.81 -9.26
C TYR A 454 2.05 14.53 -8.02
N VAL A 455 1.98 13.89 -6.85
CA VAL A 455 2.55 14.46 -5.62
C VAL A 455 4.07 14.54 -5.74
N SER A 456 4.74 13.52 -6.27
CA SER A 456 6.20 13.52 -6.46
C SER A 456 6.69 14.63 -7.38
N GLY A 457 6.00 14.88 -8.51
CA GLY A 457 6.31 15.97 -9.43
C GLY A 457 6.11 17.35 -8.79
N LEU A 458 5.01 17.54 -8.05
CA LEU A 458 4.78 18.79 -7.30
C LEU A 458 5.85 19.01 -6.23
N VAL A 459 6.22 17.97 -5.47
CA VAL A 459 7.30 18.07 -4.48
C VAL A 459 8.65 18.33 -5.15
N GLY A 460 8.91 17.77 -6.34
CA GLY A 460 10.09 18.07 -7.15
C GLY A 460 10.15 19.55 -7.54
N LEU A 461 9.03 20.11 -8.00
CA LEU A 461 8.89 21.56 -8.23
C LEU A 461 9.17 22.36 -6.95
N MET A 462 8.60 21.96 -5.81
CA MET A 462 8.84 22.64 -4.53
C MET A 462 10.33 22.60 -4.11
N LYS A 463 10.98 21.44 -4.22
CA LYS A 463 12.41 21.26 -3.89
C LYS A 463 13.35 22.00 -4.84
N SER A 464 12.95 22.21 -6.09
CA SER A 464 13.72 23.03 -7.02
C SER A 464 13.75 24.51 -6.61
N ILE A 465 12.66 25.01 -6.02
CA ILE A 465 12.52 26.39 -5.53
C ILE A 465 13.16 26.54 -4.13
N LYS A 466 12.94 25.54 -3.26
CA LYS A 466 13.43 25.51 -1.88
C LYS A 466 14.16 24.18 -1.59
N PRO A 467 15.45 24.05 -1.93
CA PRO A 467 16.22 22.81 -1.82
C PRO A 467 16.30 22.22 -0.41
N GLU A 468 16.22 23.05 0.62
CA GLU A 468 16.30 22.67 2.04
C GLU A 468 14.96 22.15 2.60
N LEU A 469 13.90 22.12 1.79
CA LEU A 469 12.57 21.71 2.24
C LEU A 469 12.59 20.28 2.79
N THR A 470 12.09 20.12 4.02
CA THR A 470 11.94 18.83 4.68
C THR A 470 10.59 18.18 4.35
N THR A 471 10.48 16.86 4.53
CA THR A 471 9.24 16.11 4.27
C THR A 471 8.04 16.64 5.06
N LYS A 472 8.24 17.00 6.33
CA LYS A 472 7.17 17.55 7.19
C LYS A 472 6.71 18.93 6.70
N GLU A 473 7.63 19.79 6.26
CA GLU A 473 7.29 21.11 5.74
C GLU A 473 6.57 21.01 4.39
N ALA A 474 7.05 20.15 3.49
CA ALA A 474 6.39 19.87 2.22
C ALA A 474 4.95 19.36 2.45
N TYR A 475 4.77 18.38 3.34
CA TYR A 475 3.45 17.87 3.71
C TYR A 475 2.54 18.96 4.27
N LYS A 476 3.04 19.81 5.19
CA LYS A 476 2.26 20.93 5.74
C LYS A 476 1.80 21.89 4.64
N LEU A 477 2.66 22.24 3.69
CA LEU A 477 2.29 23.10 2.56
C LEU A 477 1.22 22.45 1.69
N LEU A 478 1.36 21.17 1.35
CA LEU A 478 0.37 20.41 0.57
C LEU A 478 -0.98 20.33 1.30
N LYS A 479 -0.96 19.99 2.59
CA LYS A 479 -2.17 19.83 3.42
C LYS A 479 -2.91 21.16 3.62
N ASN A 480 -2.19 22.22 3.97
CA ASN A 480 -2.80 23.50 4.34
C ASN A 480 -3.37 24.23 3.13
N ASN A 481 -2.81 24.03 1.94
CA ASN A 481 -3.23 24.69 0.71
C ASN A 481 -4.10 23.80 -0.20
N GLY A 482 -4.24 22.52 0.14
CA GLY A 482 -5.13 21.58 -0.54
C GLY A 482 -6.62 21.81 -0.23
N ILE A 483 -7.49 21.28 -1.09
CA ILE A 483 -8.95 21.34 -0.94
C ILE A 483 -9.51 20.07 -0.33
N ASN A 484 -10.73 20.15 0.20
CA ASN A 484 -11.46 18.97 0.66
C ASN A 484 -11.90 18.13 -0.54
N THR A 485 -11.71 16.82 -0.43
CA THR A 485 -12.42 15.81 -1.24
C THR A 485 -13.78 15.50 -0.60
N LYS A 486 -14.64 14.74 -1.28
CA LYS A 486 -15.93 14.31 -0.70
C LYS A 486 -15.78 13.43 0.54
N THR A 487 -14.63 12.76 0.69
CA THR A 487 -14.30 11.87 1.81
C THR A 487 -12.93 12.21 2.42
N THR A 488 -12.68 13.50 2.68
CA THR A 488 -11.36 14.04 3.12
C THR A 488 -10.78 13.32 4.33
N LYS A 489 -11.60 12.86 5.27
CA LYS A 489 -11.14 12.05 6.41
C LYS A 489 -10.34 10.82 5.95
N TYR A 490 -10.78 10.18 4.87
CA TYR A 490 -10.26 8.92 4.37
C TYR A 490 -9.16 9.08 3.32
N THR A 491 -9.14 10.20 2.60
CA THR A 491 -8.21 10.47 1.49
C THR A 491 -7.13 11.48 1.83
N GLY A 492 -7.32 12.30 2.86
CA GLY A 492 -6.56 13.53 3.04
C GLY A 492 -7.04 14.64 2.11
N LYS A 493 -6.31 15.76 2.13
CA LYS A 493 -6.59 16.92 1.27
C LYS A 493 -6.15 16.65 -0.15
N PHE A 494 -6.90 17.13 -1.14
CA PHE A 494 -6.51 17.09 -2.53
C PHE A 494 -5.54 18.21 -2.86
N ILE A 495 -4.40 17.88 -3.48
CA ILE A 495 -3.33 18.85 -3.76
C ILE A 495 -3.78 20.00 -4.67
N GLN A 496 -3.24 21.19 -4.43
CA GLN A 496 -3.45 22.38 -5.25
C GLN A 496 -2.09 23.06 -5.53
N PRO A 497 -1.45 22.73 -6.66
CA PRO A 497 -0.10 23.18 -7.01
C PRO A 497 0.11 24.69 -6.91
N ALA A 498 -0.76 25.50 -7.52
CA ALA A 498 -0.62 26.95 -7.55
C ALA A 498 -0.58 27.56 -6.14
N LYS A 499 -1.56 27.20 -5.29
CA LYS A 499 -1.64 27.67 -3.91
C LYS A 499 -0.47 27.20 -3.06
N THR A 500 0.00 25.98 -3.30
CA THR A 500 1.14 25.40 -2.58
C THR A 500 2.43 26.15 -2.91
N VAL A 501 2.68 26.44 -4.19
CA VAL A 501 3.87 27.18 -4.64
C VAL A 501 3.80 28.66 -4.22
N GLU A 502 2.62 29.27 -4.26
CA GLU A 502 2.42 30.62 -3.73
C GLU A 502 2.76 30.70 -2.24
N ALA A 503 2.32 29.74 -1.42
CA ALA A 503 2.66 29.68 -0.01
C ALA A 503 4.14 29.36 0.26
N LEU A 504 4.80 28.64 -0.65
CA LEU A 504 6.24 28.32 -0.56
C LEU A 504 7.15 29.52 -0.82
N THR A 505 6.69 30.46 -1.65
CA THR A 505 7.48 31.59 -2.17
C THR A 505 7.18 32.92 -1.48
N LYS A 506 6.20 32.94 -0.57
CA LYS A 506 6.01 33.99 0.43
C LYS A 506 6.93 33.76 1.61
#